data_AF-A0A4V3FP07-F1
#
_entry.id   AF-A0A4V3FP07-F1
#
_cell.length_a   1.000
_cell.length_b   1.000
_cell.length_c   1.000
_cell.angle_alpha   90.00
_cell.angle_beta   90.00
_cell.angle_gamma   90.00
#
_symmetry.space_group_name_H-M   'P 1'
#
loop_
_entity.id
_entity.type
_entity.pdbx_description
1 polymer ?
#
loop_
_entity_poly.entity_id
_entity_poly.type
_entity_poly.pdbx_seq_one_letter_code
_entity_poly.pdbx_strand_id
1 'polypeptide(L)'
;MINWRNLNWDEIDNTETLWQKFKKQSNLWIIFYIIVIGLVAAISLIQVIYVAVDKAGYFDLQTEIYKKIAESNSNFPTGNISEYVQSDFIRNLTTNSFLTIFLFTLVVFFVISVFKAFKNRNFKYLNGLALMGMWFTAIYNIIVFFINIRNFFGFQGFSDYNVAIMMVVTNVILAVLYLLIIFFPGREVSKLRKMFIYFEGYVLRNRVIEENLKNMKMSGNFQEIFAPFFGANAQGANQTTTSSNTQTSEKPEKSEEYQRLSKLPLSQLHKIAAKLNIYGHEDIEKDELIEKIIQYSKK
;
A
#
# COMPACT_ATOMS: atom_id res chain seq x y z
N MET A 1 -10.23 -5.41 -13.93
CA MET A 1 -9.66 -5.28 -12.57
C MET A 1 -8.61 -6.36 -12.41
N ILE A 2 -7.43 -6.07 -11.86
CA ILE A 2 -6.34 -7.07 -11.71
C ILE A 2 -6.66 -8.00 -10.53
N ASN A 3 -6.96 -9.28 -10.80
CA ASN A 3 -7.18 -10.29 -9.75
C ASN A 3 -5.89 -11.08 -9.46
N TRP A 4 -5.01 -10.50 -8.66
CA TRP A 4 -3.70 -11.08 -8.35
C TRP A 4 -3.74 -12.16 -7.26
N ARG A 5 -4.86 -12.31 -6.53
CA ARG A 5 -4.99 -13.36 -5.49
C ARG A 5 -5.04 -14.76 -6.07
N ASN A 6 -5.41 -14.89 -7.34
CA ASN A 6 -5.52 -16.18 -8.04
C ASN A 6 -4.31 -16.45 -8.95
N LEU A 7 -3.20 -15.72 -8.78
CA LEU A 7 -1.97 -16.03 -9.51
C LEU A 7 -1.33 -17.28 -8.92
N ASN A 8 -1.11 -18.28 -9.78
CA ASN A 8 -0.22 -19.38 -9.46
C ASN A 8 1.21 -18.83 -9.43
N TRP A 9 1.74 -18.61 -8.23
CA TRP A 9 3.08 -18.03 -8.04
C TRP A 9 4.19 -18.96 -8.51
N ASP A 10 3.91 -20.26 -8.61
CA ASP A 10 4.87 -21.28 -9.03
C ASP A 10 5.10 -21.27 -10.55
N GLU A 11 4.21 -20.63 -11.32
CA GLU A 11 4.37 -20.42 -12.77
C GLU A 11 5.21 -19.17 -13.11
N ILE A 12 5.62 -18.39 -12.10
CA ILE A 12 6.25 -17.08 -12.30
C ILE A 12 7.66 -17.10 -11.71
N ASP A 13 8.61 -17.53 -12.54
CA ASP A 13 10.00 -17.71 -12.12
C ASP A 13 10.74 -16.40 -11.87
N ASN A 14 10.34 -15.32 -12.56
CA ASN A 14 11.05 -14.05 -12.50
C ASN A 14 10.16 -12.82 -12.78
N THR A 15 10.67 -11.65 -12.43
CA THR A 15 9.93 -10.38 -12.56
C THR A 15 9.61 -10.02 -14.02
N GLU A 16 10.39 -10.50 -14.98
CA GLU A 16 10.16 -10.27 -16.40
C GLU A 16 8.90 -11.01 -16.89
N THR A 17 8.70 -12.25 -16.47
CA THR A 17 7.48 -13.01 -16.80
C THR A 17 6.23 -12.33 -16.24
N LEU A 18 6.30 -11.85 -14.99
CA LEU A 18 5.23 -11.08 -14.37
C LEU A 18 4.96 -9.77 -15.13
N TRP A 19 6.01 -9.08 -15.56
CA TRP A 19 5.92 -7.88 -16.38
C TRP A 19 5.19 -8.14 -17.70
N GLN A 20 5.61 -9.14 -18.47
CA GLN A 20 4.98 -9.45 -19.76
C GLN A 20 3.50 -9.82 -19.60
N LYS A 21 3.16 -10.61 -18.56
CA LYS A 21 1.77 -11.01 -18.26
C LYS A 21 0.85 -9.81 -18.02
N PHE A 22 1.34 -8.78 -17.34
CA PHE A 22 0.51 -7.63 -16.95
C PHE A 22 0.72 -6.35 -17.77
N LYS A 23 1.74 -6.29 -18.65
CA LYS A 23 2.16 -5.10 -19.40
C LYS A 23 1.01 -4.34 -20.06
N LYS A 24 0.16 -5.02 -20.82
CA LYS A 24 -0.94 -4.37 -21.57
C LYS A 24 -1.94 -3.72 -20.62
N GLN A 25 -2.35 -4.45 -19.58
CA GLN A 25 -3.31 -3.97 -18.61
C GLN A 25 -2.73 -2.85 -17.74
N SER A 26 -1.48 -2.98 -17.29
CA SER A 26 -0.81 -1.96 -16.50
C SER A 26 -0.62 -0.66 -17.26
N ASN A 27 -0.28 -0.71 -18.55
CA ASN A 27 -0.06 0.48 -19.37
C ASN A 27 -1.33 1.32 -19.44
N LEU A 28 -2.48 0.68 -19.67
CA LEU A 28 -3.77 1.36 -19.72
C LEU A 28 -4.05 2.10 -18.40
N TRP A 29 -3.89 1.43 -17.25
CA TRP A 29 -4.16 2.06 -15.95
C TRP A 29 -3.18 3.17 -15.61
N ILE A 30 -1.90 3.02 -15.95
CA ILE A 30 -0.87 4.05 -15.70
C ILE A 30 -1.11 5.27 -16.58
N ILE A 31 -1.40 5.08 -17.87
CA ILE A 31 -1.72 6.19 -18.78
C ILE A 31 -2.98 6.90 -18.32
N PHE A 32 -4.03 6.15 -18.00
CA PHE A 32 -5.27 6.72 -17.47
C PHE A 32 -5.01 7.50 -16.17
N TYR A 33 -4.20 6.97 -15.26
CA TYR A 33 -3.80 7.69 -14.05
C TYR A 33 -3.10 9.01 -14.37
N ILE A 34 -2.08 9.00 -15.26
CA ILE A 34 -1.33 10.20 -15.67
C ILE A 34 -2.26 11.26 -16.25
N ILE A 35 -3.19 10.87 -17.12
CA ILE A 35 -4.15 11.79 -17.73
C ILE A 35 -5.03 12.43 -16.65
N VAL A 36 -5.61 11.63 -15.75
CA VAL A 36 -6.52 12.17 -14.72
C VAL A 36 -5.79 13.08 -13.74
N ILE A 37 -4.60 12.68 -13.24
CA ILE A 37 -3.83 13.56 -12.33
C ILE A 37 -3.33 14.82 -13.02
N GLY A 38 -3.00 14.74 -14.32
CA GLY A 38 -2.61 15.89 -15.14
C GLY A 38 -3.77 16.87 -15.34
N LEU A 39 -4.98 16.37 -15.60
CA LEU A 39 -6.20 17.18 -15.68
C LEU A 39 -6.50 17.88 -14.35
N VAL A 40 -6.40 17.17 -13.23
CA VAL A 40 -6.57 17.78 -11.90
C VAL A 40 -5.56 18.89 -11.69
N ALA A 41 -4.27 18.67 -12.00
CA ALA A 41 -3.23 19.69 -11.86
C ALA A 41 -3.49 20.92 -12.74
N ALA A 42 -3.92 20.72 -13.99
CA ALA A 42 -4.25 21.81 -14.91
C ALA A 42 -5.46 22.62 -14.43
N ILE A 43 -6.54 21.97 -13.97
CA ILE A 43 -7.74 22.66 -13.47
C ILE A 43 -7.42 23.44 -12.19
N SER A 44 -6.65 22.86 -11.26
CA SER A 44 -6.20 23.57 -10.06
C SER A 44 -5.40 24.83 -10.40
N LEU A 45 -4.52 24.76 -11.41
CA LEU A 45 -3.78 25.93 -11.88
C LEU A 45 -4.69 26.99 -12.48
N ILE A 46 -5.67 26.60 -13.31
CA ILE A 46 -6.67 27.51 -13.88
C ILE A 46 -7.45 28.20 -12.77
N GLN A 47 -7.84 27.49 -11.71
CA GLN A 47 -8.54 28.07 -10.57
C GLN A 47 -7.71 29.14 -9.85
N VAL A 48 -6.43 28.86 -9.59
CA VAL A 48 -5.51 29.83 -8.97
C VAL A 48 -5.34 31.08 -9.85
N ILE A 49 -5.10 30.89 -11.15
CA ILE A 49 -4.94 32.00 -12.10
C ILE A 49 -6.22 32.83 -12.16
N TYR A 50 -7.38 32.18 -12.25
CA TYR A 50 -8.66 32.87 -12.37
C TYR A 50 -8.95 33.74 -11.14
N VAL A 51 -8.75 33.22 -9.92
CA VAL A 51 -8.92 34.00 -8.68
C VAL A 51 -7.92 35.14 -8.59
N ALA A 52 -6.69 34.95 -9.07
CA ALA A 52 -5.69 36.02 -9.10
C ALA A 52 -6.05 37.14 -10.08
N VAL A 53 -6.66 36.79 -11.23
CA VAL A 53 -7.06 37.75 -12.27
C VAL A 53 -8.36 38.47 -11.90
N ASP A 54 -9.40 37.76 -11.48
CA ASP A 54 -10.69 38.32 -11.09
C ASP A 54 -10.74 38.69 -9.60
N LYS A 55 -9.72 39.44 -9.15
CA LYS A 55 -9.60 39.86 -7.76
C LYS A 55 -10.77 40.74 -7.31
N ALA A 56 -11.27 41.60 -8.20
CA ALA A 56 -12.40 42.48 -7.90
C ALA A 56 -13.67 41.67 -7.63
N GLY A 57 -14.03 40.73 -8.51
CA GLY A 57 -15.17 39.85 -8.31
C GLY A 57 -15.05 39.03 -7.02
N TYR A 58 -13.85 38.53 -6.70
CA TYR A 58 -13.58 37.85 -5.43
C TYR A 58 -13.87 38.75 -4.23
N PHE A 59 -13.38 40.00 -4.27
CA PHE A 59 -13.51 40.95 -3.17
C PHE A 59 -14.97 41.34 -2.95
N ASP A 60 -15.71 41.59 -4.03
CA ASP A 60 -17.13 41.94 -3.96
C ASP A 60 -17.93 40.79 -3.35
N LEU A 61 -17.67 39.56 -3.81
CA LEU A 61 -18.31 38.37 -3.27
C LEU A 61 -18.03 38.18 -1.77
N GLN A 62 -16.76 38.22 -1.36
CA GLN A 62 -16.40 38.02 0.04
C GLN A 62 -16.91 39.16 0.92
N THR A 63 -16.92 40.40 0.43
CA THR A 63 -17.48 41.54 1.16
C THR A 63 -18.96 41.32 1.45
N GLU A 64 -19.72 40.83 0.47
CA GLU A 64 -21.13 40.51 0.67
C GLU A 64 -21.32 39.37 1.68
N ILE A 65 -20.49 38.33 1.61
CA ILE A 65 -20.49 37.22 2.58
C ILE A 65 -20.26 37.74 4.00
N TYR A 66 -19.22 38.54 4.22
CA TYR A 66 -18.90 39.08 5.55
C TYR A 66 -19.95 40.07 6.05
N LYS A 67 -20.59 40.85 5.16
CA LYS A 67 -21.73 41.71 5.53
C LYS A 67 -22.91 40.88 6.06
N LYS A 68 -23.32 39.82 5.36
CA LYS A 68 -24.43 38.95 5.84
C LYS A 68 -24.07 38.23 7.14
N ILE A 69 -22.81 37.83 7.32
CA ILE A 69 -22.33 37.28 8.59
C ILE A 69 -22.47 38.32 9.71
N ALA A 70 -22.05 39.56 9.47
CA ALA A 70 -22.15 40.65 10.44
C ALA A 70 -23.60 40.98 10.82
N GLU A 71 -24.53 40.94 9.85
CA GLU A 71 -25.96 41.11 10.10
C GLU A 71 -26.55 39.98 10.94
N SER A 72 -26.09 38.74 10.74
CA SER A 72 -26.58 37.57 11.47
C SER A 72 -25.94 37.38 12.86
N ASN A 73 -24.80 38.02 13.13
CA ASN A 73 -24.01 37.82 14.34
C ASN A 73 -23.58 39.16 14.95
N SER A 74 -24.27 39.59 15.99
CA SER A 74 -24.03 40.85 16.70
C SER A 74 -22.63 40.98 17.30
N ASN A 75 -21.91 39.87 17.48
CA ASN A 75 -20.54 39.87 18.01
C ASN A 75 -19.49 40.02 16.91
N PHE A 76 -19.89 40.12 15.64
CA PHE A 76 -18.95 40.27 14.54
C PHE A 76 -18.42 41.72 14.47
N PRO A 77 -17.09 41.93 14.47
CA PRO A 77 -16.51 43.27 14.41
C PRO A 77 -16.72 43.90 13.03
N THR A 78 -17.63 44.86 12.95
CA THR A 78 -18.08 45.49 11.69
C THR A 78 -17.11 46.52 11.11
N GLY A 79 -16.15 47.03 11.90
CA GLY A 79 -15.26 48.12 11.49
C GLY A 79 -14.29 47.78 10.35
N ASN A 80 -13.94 46.49 10.15
CA ASN A 80 -12.79 46.09 9.33
C ASN A 80 -13.10 44.99 8.30
N ILE A 81 -14.31 44.97 7.71
CA ILE A 81 -14.70 43.94 6.71
C ILE A 81 -13.67 43.84 5.56
N SER A 82 -13.14 44.97 5.09
CA SER A 82 -12.11 45.01 4.04
C SER A 82 -10.81 44.28 4.42
N GLU A 83 -10.38 44.40 5.67
CA GLU A 83 -9.19 43.69 6.17
C GLU A 83 -9.42 42.18 6.23
N TYR A 84 -10.61 41.75 6.65
CA TYR A 84 -10.99 40.33 6.65
C TYR A 84 -11.01 39.75 5.23
N VAL A 85 -11.61 40.48 4.28
CA VAL A 85 -11.64 40.09 2.86
C VAL A 85 -10.24 39.99 2.28
N GLN A 86 -9.37 40.97 2.56
CA GLN A 86 -7.99 40.94 2.10
C GLN A 86 -7.20 39.77 2.71
N SER A 87 -7.35 39.53 4.01
CA SER A 87 -6.72 38.41 4.70
C SER A 87 -7.19 37.06 4.13
N ASP A 88 -8.50 36.91 3.90
CA ASP A 88 -9.07 35.71 3.31
C ASP A 88 -8.57 35.48 1.88
N PHE A 89 -8.52 36.53 1.06
CA PHE A 89 -7.96 36.43 -0.29
C PHE A 89 -6.51 35.96 -0.29
N ILE A 90 -5.65 36.57 0.55
CA ILE A 90 -4.24 36.19 0.64
C ILE A 90 -4.13 34.74 1.10
N ARG A 91 -4.86 34.36 2.16
CA ARG A 91 -4.87 32.98 2.66
C ARG A 91 -5.32 32.00 1.59
N ASN A 92 -6.44 32.27 0.91
CA ASN A 92 -6.98 31.42 -0.14
C ASN A 92 -5.98 31.25 -1.28
N LEU A 93 -5.43 32.36 -1.79
CA LEU A 93 -4.48 32.34 -2.89
C LEU A 93 -3.19 31.61 -2.50
N THR A 94 -2.64 31.87 -1.32
CA THR A 94 -1.42 31.19 -0.84
C THR A 94 -1.65 29.69 -0.65
N THR A 95 -2.72 29.28 0.03
CA THR A 95 -3.02 27.86 0.26
C THR A 95 -3.27 27.12 -1.05
N ASN A 96 -4.07 27.68 -1.96
CA ASN A 96 -4.37 27.04 -3.25
C ASN A 96 -3.15 27.01 -4.18
N SER A 97 -2.31 28.05 -4.16
CA SER A 97 -1.05 28.06 -4.91
C SER A 97 -0.09 26.98 -4.39
N PHE A 98 0.09 26.88 -3.07
CA PHE A 98 0.92 25.85 -2.46
C PHE A 98 0.44 24.44 -2.80
N LEU A 99 -0.86 24.17 -2.65
CA LEU A 99 -1.45 22.88 -3.00
C LEU A 99 -1.29 22.55 -4.49
N THR A 100 -1.42 23.54 -5.36
CA THR A 100 -1.21 23.37 -6.80
C THR A 100 0.25 23.01 -7.11
N ILE A 101 1.22 23.73 -6.56
CA ILE A 101 2.65 23.43 -6.74
C ILE A 101 3.00 22.04 -6.20
N PHE A 102 2.46 21.70 -5.03
CA PHE A 102 2.61 20.37 -4.44
C PHE A 102 2.05 19.28 -5.36
N LEU A 103 0.86 19.49 -5.92
CA LEU A 103 0.24 18.57 -6.87
C LEU A 103 1.09 18.38 -8.14
N PHE A 104 1.61 19.46 -8.73
CA PHE A 104 2.54 19.35 -9.87
C PHE A 104 3.79 18.56 -9.52
N THR A 105 4.32 18.74 -8.32
CA THR A 105 5.48 17.99 -7.83
C THR A 105 5.16 16.49 -7.74
N LEU A 106 3.98 16.12 -7.23
CA LEU A 106 3.52 14.73 -7.21
C LEU A 106 3.37 14.15 -8.61
N VAL A 107 2.82 14.91 -9.57
CA VAL A 107 2.69 14.49 -10.98
C VAL A 107 4.07 14.23 -11.59
N VAL A 108 5.02 15.17 -11.45
CA VAL A 108 6.39 15.03 -11.96
C VAL A 108 7.09 13.82 -11.35
N PHE A 109 7.04 13.67 -10.03
CA PHE A 109 7.63 12.50 -9.35
C PHE A 109 6.97 11.19 -9.77
N PHE A 110 5.66 11.17 -9.99
CA PHE A 110 4.99 10.00 -10.49
C PHE A 110 5.44 9.66 -11.91
N VAL A 111 5.48 10.63 -12.82
CA VAL A 111 5.94 10.44 -14.22
C VAL A 111 7.38 9.94 -14.27
N ILE A 112 8.30 10.52 -13.50
CA ILE A 112 9.69 10.03 -13.40
C ILE A 112 9.72 8.58 -12.92
N SER A 113 8.89 8.23 -11.94
CA SER A 113 8.81 6.87 -11.41
C SER A 113 8.24 5.87 -12.42
N VAL A 114 7.33 6.32 -13.28
CA VAL A 114 6.80 5.53 -14.40
C VAL A 114 7.91 5.23 -15.39
N PHE A 115 8.69 6.25 -15.82
CA PHE A 115 9.84 6.02 -16.71
C PHE A 115 10.84 5.03 -16.10
N LYS A 116 11.13 5.14 -14.80
CA LYS A 116 11.98 4.17 -14.09
C LYS A 116 11.37 2.77 -14.07
N ALA A 117 10.07 2.63 -13.84
CA ALA A 117 9.39 1.34 -13.83
C ALA A 117 9.42 0.66 -15.20
N PHE A 118 9.20 1.41 -16.29
CA PHE A 118 9.29 0.89 -17.65
C PHE A 118 10.72 0.51 -18.05
N LYS A 119 11.71 1.34 -17.70
CA LYS A 119 13.12 1.05 -17.98
C LYS A 119 13.59 -0.24 -17.30
N ASN A 120 13.16 -0.46 -16.06
CA ASN A 120 13.54 -1.65 -15.27
C ASN A 120 12.56 -2.82 -15.42
N ARG A 121 11.52 -2.70 -16.26
CA ARG A 121 10.45 -3.70 -16.43
C ARG A 121 9.87 -4.20 -15.10
N ASN A 122 9.71 -3.29 -14.14
CA ASN A 122 9.29 -3.62 -12.78
C ASN A 122 8.51 -2.47 -12.15
N PHE A 123 7.24 -2.71 -11.77
CA PHE A 123 6.38 -1.67 -11.19
C PHE A 123 6.66 -1.36 -9.72
N LYS A 124 7.61 -2.03 -9.05
CA LYS A 124 8.05 -1.64 -7.69
C LYS A 124 8.62 -0.23 -7.64
N TYR A 125 9.19 0.23 -8.77
CA TYR A 125 9.82 1.55 -8.90
C TYR A 125 8.82 2.70 -9.04
N LEU A 126 7.51 2.39 -9.11
CA LEU A 126 6.48 3.42 -8.97
C LEU A 126 6.61 4.09 -7.60
N ASN A 127 6.55 5.42 -7.59
CA ASN A 127 6.78 6.19 -6.37
C ASN A 127 5.59 6.06 -5.42
N GLY A 128 5.78 5.33 -4.32
CA GLY A 128 4.75 5.10 -3.31
C GLY A 128 4.32 6.39 -2.59
N LEU A 129 5.24 7.32 -2.37
CA LEU A 129 4.93 8.62 -1.77
C LEU A 129 4.09 9.48 -2.70
N ALA A 130 4.36 9.45 -4.01
CA ALA A 130 3.53 10.15 -4.99
C ALA A 130 2.10 9.60 -5.01
N LEU A 131 1.95 8.27 -5.03
CA LEU A 131 0.64 7.61 -4.96
C LEU A 131 -0.12 7.94 -3.67
N MET A 132 0.57 7.88 -2.52
CA MET A 132 -0.02 8.18 -1.22
C MET A 132 -0.38 9.66 -1.08
N GLY A 133 0.51 10.56 -1.52
CA GLY A 133 0.28 12.00 -1.53
C GLY A 133 -0.94 12.37 -2.39
N MET A 134 -1.08 11.76 -3.57
CA MET A 134 -2.27 11.97 -4.41
C MET A 134 -3.56 11.53 -3.71
N TRP A 135 -3.52 10.43 -2.95
CA TRP A 135 -4.68 9.96 -2.18
C TRP A 135 -5.04 10.92 -1.04
N PHE A 136 -4.05 11.42 -0.30
CA PHE A 136 -4.26 12.44 0.74
C PHE A 136 -4.82 13.74 0.17
N THR A 137 -4.24 14.24 -0.94
CA THR A 137 -4.75 15.42 -1.64
C THR A 137 -6.18 15.22 -2.11
N ALA A 138 -6.53 14.04 -2.63
CA ALA A 138 -7.89 13.74 -3.06
C ALA A 138 -8.89 13.78 -1.89
N ILE A 139 -8.57 13.18 -0.74
CA ILE A 139 -9.43 13.21 0.44
C ILE A 139 -9.58 14.64 0.96
N TYR A 140 -8.48 15.38 1.08
CA TYR A 140 -8.50 16.77 1.52
C TYR A 140 -9.43 17.61 0.64
N ASN A 141 -9.32 17.48 -0.69
CA ASN A 141 -10.17 18.23 -1.62
C ASN A 141 -11.63 17.80 -1.56
N ILE A 142 -11.93 16.53 -1.32
CA ILE A 142 -13.32 16.07 -1.11
C ILE A 142 -13.90 16.69 0.17
N ILE A 143 -13.13 16.76 1.26
CA ILE A 143 -13.58 17.41 2.51
C ILE A 143 -13.82 18.91 2.28
N VAL A 144 -12.87 19.60 1.64
CA VAL A 144 -13.00 21.02 1.28
C VAL A 144 -14.21 21.25 0.38
N PHE A 145 -14.47 20.36 -0.57
CA PHE A 145 -15.66 20.41 -1.41
C PHE A 145 -16.96 20.38 -0.58
N PHE A 146 -17.08 19.47 0.40
CA PHE A 146 -18.25 19.40 1.28
C PHE A 146 -18.40 20.63 2.19
N ILE A 147 -17.30 21.24 2.63
CA ILE A 147 -17.33 22.49 3.38
C ILE A 147 -17.81 23.64 2.46
N ASN A 148 -17.26 23.74 1.25
CA ASN A 148 -17.61 24.79 0.29
C ASN A 148 -19.05 24.68 -0.20
N ILE A 149 -19.56 23.47 -0.46
CA ILE A 149 -20.93 23.28 -0.94
C ILE A 149 -21.96 23.63 0.14
N ARG A 150 -21.65 23.35 1.42
CA ARG A 150 -22.47 23.80 2.55
C ARG A 150 -22.56 25.33 2.58
N ASN A 151 -21.43 26.00 2.42
CA ASN A 151 -21.39 27.46 2.40
C ASN A 151 -22.14 28.03 1.19
N PHE A 152 -22.02 27.37 0.03
CA PHE A 152 -22.70 27.76 -1.20
C PHE A 152 -24.22 27.74 -1.08
N PHE A 153 -24.81 26.63 -0.62
CA PHE A 153 -26.26 26.53 -0.47
C PHE A 153 -26.83 27.38 0.67
N GLY A 154 -25.98 27.85 1.60
CA GLY A 154 -26.40 28.68 2.72
C GLY A 154 -26.58 30.16 2.42
N PHE A 155 -26.20 30.64 1.23
CA PHE A 155 -26.17 32.07 0.90
C PHE A 155 -26.98 32.37 -0.36
N GLN A 156 -28.04 33.16 -0.20
CA GLN A 156 -28.83 33.68 -1.31
C GLN A 156 -28.05 34.80 -2.02
N GLY A 157 -27.94 34.77 -3.36
CA GLY A 157 -27.26 35.80 -4.17
C GLY A 157 -25.93 35.38 -4.82
N PHE A 158 -25.43 34.17 -4.55
CA PHE A 158 -24.17 33.69 -5.17
C PHE A 158 -24.18 33.68 -6.71
N SER A 159 -25.34 33.51 -7.33
CA SER A 159 -25.50 33.51 -8.78
C SER A 159 -25.12 34.83 -9.44
N ASP A 160 -25.08 35.92 -8.67
CA ASP A 160 -24.83 37.26 -9.19
C ASP A 160 -23.34 37.50 -9.43
N TYR A 161 -22.50 36.59 -8.94
CA TYR A 161 -21.04 36.67 -9.01
C TYR A 161 -20.47 35.57 -9.90
N ASN A 162 -19.96 35.94 -11.07
CA ASN A 162 -19.30 35.00 -12.00
C ASN A 162 -18.19 34.19 -11.32
N VAL A 163 -17.43 34.82 -10.42
CA VAL A 163 -16.35 34.17 -9.67
C VAL A 163 -16.86 33.02 -8.80
N ALA A 164 -18.05 33.17 -8.19
CA ALA A 164 -18.65 32.15 -7.35
C ALA A 164 -19.07 30.93 -8.18
N ILE A 165 -19.75 31.18 -9.30
CA ILE A 165 -20.17 30.12 -10.23
C ILE A 165 -18.95 29.34 -10.72
N MET A 166 -17.88 30.04 -11.12
CA MET A 166 -16.64 29.41 -11.58
C MET A 166 -16.00 28.55 -10.49
N MET A 167 -15.91 29.05 -9.26
CA MET A 167 -15.36 28.29 -8.13
C MET A 167 -16.19 27.03 -7.83
N VAL A 168 -17.51 27.11 -7.88
CA VAL A 168 -18.38 25.96 -7.63
C VAL A 168 -18.23 24.92 -8.73
N VAL A 169 -18.30 25.34 -9.99
CA VAL A 169 -18.16 24.44 -11.14
C VAL A 169 -16.79 23.74 -11.11
N THR A 170 -15.71 24.49 -10.89
CA THR A 170 -14.36 23.90 -10.80
C THR A 170 -14.23 22.95 -9.61
N ASN A 171 -14.76 23.31 -8.43
CA ASN A 171 -14.75 22.43 -7.26
C ASN A 171 -15.56 21.13 -7.48
N VAL A 172 -16.71 21.19 -8.16
CA VAL A 172 -17.50 19.99 -8.53
C VAL A 172 -16.71 19.10 -9.49
N ILE A 173 -16.12 19.67 -10.53
CA ILE A 173 -15.30 18.93 -11.50
C ILE A 173 -14.12 18.27 -10.79
N LEU A 174 -13.39 19.02 -9.96
CA LEU A 174 -12.27 18.51 -9.18
C LEU A 174 -12.71 17.38 -8.24
N ALA A 175 -13.83 17.53 -7.53
CA ALA A 175 -14.36 16.49 -6.65
C ALA A 175 -14.65 15.19 -7.43
N VAL A 176 -15.28 15.28 -8.60
CA VAL A 176 -15.52 14.12 -9.47
C VAL A 176 -14.22 13.48 -9.93
N LEU A 177 -13.23 14.27 -10.38
CA LEU A 177 -11.93 13.74 -10.80
C LEU A 177 -11.16 13.09 -9.63
N TYR A 178 -11.21 13.66 -8.43
CA TYR A 178 -10.60 13.07 -7.23
C TYR A 178 -11.27 11.76 -6.81
N LEU A 179 -12.60 11.67 -6.90
CA LEU A 179 -13.32 10.42 -6.72
C LEU A 179 -12.90 9.39 -7.76
N LEU A 180 -12.75 9.79 -9.03
CA LEU A 180 -12.25 8.91 -10.08
C LEU A 180 -10.84 8.39 -9.72
N ILE A 181 -9.91 9.26 -9.32
CA ILE A 181 -8.55 8.88 -8.89
C ILE A 181 -8.61 7.82 -7.77
N ILE A 182 -9.40 8.05 -6.73
CA ILE A 182 -9.48 7.16 -5.56
C ILE A 182 -10.06 5.79 -5.94
N PHE A 183 -11.18 5.77 -6.67
CA PHE A 183 -11.92 4.53 -6.92
C PHE A 183 -11.40 3.73 -8.11
N PHE A 184 -10.79 4.38 -9.10
CA PHE A 184 -10.39 3.74 -10.35
C PHE A 184 -8.85 3.65 -10.49
N PRO A 185 -8.14 4.53 -11.23
CA PRO A 185 -6.75 4.25 -11.59
C PRO A 185 -5.80 4.29 -10.39
N GLY A 186 -6.04 5.11 -9.37
CA GLY A 186 -5.17 5.16 -8.19
C GLY A 186 -5.15 3.84 -7.42
N ARG A 187 -6.30 3.18 -7.32
CA ARG A 187 -6.42 1.86 -6.69
C ARG A 187 -5.70 0.78 -7.50
N GLU A 188 -5.90 0.74 -8.82
CA GLU A 188 -5.30 -0.29 -9.67
C GLU A 188 -3.77 -0.12 -9.78
N VAL A 189 -3.28 1.12 -9.94
CA VAL A 189 -1.83 1.40 -9.95
C VAL A 189 -1.18 1.07 -8.61
N SER A 190 -1.85 1.37 -7.49
CA SER A 190 -1.35 1.00 -6.16
C SER A 190 -1.29 -0.52 -5.95
N LYS A 191 -2.30 -1.26 -6.41
CA LYS A 191 -2.28 -2.74 -6.39
C LYS A 191 -1.13 -3.28 -7.23
N LEU A 192 -0.94 -2.75 -8.44
CA LEU A 192 0.13 -3.15 -9.34
C LEU A 192 1.51 -2.99 -8.69
N ARG A 193 1.78 -1.83 -8.06
CA ARG A 193 3.01 -1.61 -7.31
C ARG A 193 3.19 -2.63 -6.18
N LYS A 194 2.14 -2.82 -5.36
CA LYS A 194 2.18 -3.75 -4.22
C LYS A 194 2.43 -5.19 -4.66
N MET A 195 1.86 -5.61 -5.79
CA MET A 195 2.07 -6.94 -6.37
C MET A 195 3.54 -7.17 -6.73
N PHE A 196 4.20 -6.22 -7.39
CA PHE A 196 5.62 -6.36 -7.75
C PHE A 196 6.54 -6.35 -6.52
N ILE A 197 6.23 -5.54 -5.50
CA ILE A 197 6.97 -5.54 -4.22
C ILE A 197 6.82 -6.89 -3.51
N TYR A 198 5.59 -7.41 -3.47
CA TYR A 198 5.32 -8.72 -2.86
C TYR A 198 6.04 -9.84 -3.58
N PHE A 199 5.98 -9.85 -4.92
CA PHE A 199 6.63 -10.85 -5.75
C PHE A 199 8.16 -10.84 -5.57
N GLU A 200 8.78 -9.66 -5.56
CA GLU A 200 10.23 -9.58 -5.31
C GLU A 200 10.61 -10.07 -3.91
N GLY A 201 9.79 -9.76 -2.91
CA GLY A 201 9.95 -10.31 -1.55
C GLY A 201 9.82 -11.84 -1.51
N TYR A 202 8.87 -12.40 -2.28
CA TYR A 202 8.70 -13.85 -2.42
C TYR A 202 9.92 -14.51 -3.07
N VAL A 203 10.39 -13.98 -4.21
CA VAL A 203 11.58 -14.50 -4.91
C VAL A 203 12.82 -14.41 -4.04
N LEU A 204 13.04 -13.27 -3.37
CA LEU A 204 14.19 -13.09 -2.47
C LEU A 204 14.14 -14.09 -1.31
N ARG A 205 12.97 -14.28 -0.70
CA ARG A 205 12.79 -15.25 0.39
C ARG A 205 13.07 -16.68 -0.07
N ASN A 206 12.58 -17.07 -1.24
CA ASN A 206 12.81 -18.41 -1.78
C ASN A 206 14.30 -18.64 -2.08
N ARG A 207 14.99 -17.64 -2.64
CA ARG A 207 16.44 -17.71 -2.86
C ARG A 207 17.22 -17.88 -1.55
N VAL A 208 16.89 -17.10 -0.52
CA VAL A 208 17.54 -17.22 0.80
C VAL A 208 17.27 -18.58 1.43
N ILE A 209 16.06 -19.12 1.29
CA ILE A 209 15.73 -20.47 1.75
C ILE A 209 16.55 -21.51 0.98
N GLU A 210 16.66 -21.40 -0.34
CA GLU A 210 17.42 -22.31 -1.18
C GLU A 210 18.92 -22.27 -0.86
N GLU A 211 19.50 -21.07 -0.69
CA GLU A 211 20.89 -20.88 -0.26
C GLU A 211 21.13 -21.47 1.13
N ASN A 212 20.22 -21.24 2.08
CA ASN A 212 20.31 -21.85 3.40
C ASN A 212 20.19 -23.37 3.35
N LEU A 213 19.31 -23.93 2.53
CA LEU A 213 19.18 -25.38 2.33
C LEU A 213 20.45 -25.97 1.69
N LYS A 214 21.06 -25.28 0.73
CA LYS A 214 22.34 -25.70 0.13
C LYS A 214 23.47 -25.68 1.16
N ASN A 215 23.57 -24.62 1.96
CA ASN A 215 24.57 -24.52 3.02
C ASN A 215 24.34 -25.55 4.14
N MET A 216 23.08 -25.84 4.49
CA MET A 216 22.71 -26.87 5.47
C MET A 216 23.01 -28.29 4.99
N LYS A 217 22.77 -28.58 3.70
CA LYS A 217 23.16 -29.88 3.10
C LYS A 217 24.67 -30.07 3.12
N MET A 218 25.46 -29.00 3.03
CA MET A 218 26.91 -29.06 3.14
C MET A 218 27.43 -29.17 4.58
N SER A 219 26.69 -28.71 5.59
CA SER A 219 27.16 -28.71 6.98
C SER A 219 26.88 -30.02 7.74
N GLY A 220 26.09 -30.95 7.19
CA GLY A 220 25.82 -32.28 7.78
C GLY A 220 25.10 -32.25 9.15
N ASN A 221 24.82 -31.07 9.70
CA ASN A 221 24.34 -30.89 11.06
C ASN A 221 22.81 -30.76 11.08
N PHE A 222 22.15 -31.93 11.11
CA PHE A 222 20.69 -32.06 11.21
C PHE A 222 20.09 -31.21 12.36
N GLN A 223 20.83 -31.01 13.45
CA GLN A 223 20.36 -30.27 14.63
C GLN A 223 20.16 -28.75 14.38
N GLU A 224 20.91 -28.14 13.47
CA GLU A 224 20.76 -26.70 13.14
C GLU A 224 19.51 -26.44 12.27
N ILE A 225 19.08 -27.43 11.48
CA ILE A 225 17.94 -27.34 10.57
C ILE A 225 16.61 -27.19 11.33
N PHE A 226 16.50 -27.78 12.53
CA PHE A 226 15.28 -27.75 13.33
C PHE A 226 15.30 -26.76 14.48
N ALA A 227 16.42 -26.10 14.75
CA ALA A 227 16.53 -25.08 15.80
C ALA A 227 15.44 -23.98 15.71
N PRO A 228 15.03 -23.50 14.52
CA PRO A 228 13.93 -22.53 14.40
C PRO A 228 12.54 -23.10 14.70
N PHE A 229 12.37 -24.43 14.63
CA PHE A 229 11.10 -25.12 14.87
C PHE A 229 10.93 -25.57 16.33
N PHE A 230 12.03 -25.92 17.01
CA PHE A 230 12.01 -26.31 18.42
C PHE A 230 12.02 -25.13 19.40
N GLY A 231 12.16 -23.90 18.89
CA GLY A 231 12.19 -22.68 19.69
C GLY A 231 13.46 -22.57 20.52
N ALA A 232 13.96 -21.34 20.69
CA ALA A 232 15.15 -21.03 21.47
C ALA A 232 15.01 -21.29 23.00
N ASN A 233 14.07 -22.14 23.43
CA ASN A 233 13.80 -22.47 24.84
C ASN A 233 14.35 -23.84 25.26
N ALA A 234 15.17 -24.50 24.44
CA ALA A 234 15.83 -25.76 24.82
C ALA A 234 17.23 -25.57 25.45
N GLN A 235 17.60 -24.36 25.87
CA GLN A 235 18.76 -24.12 26.75
C GLN A 235 18.28 -24.07 28.20
N GLY A 236 18.19 -25.24 28.84
CA GLY A 236 17.86 -25.28 30.27
C GLY A 236 17.29 -26.60 30.76
N ALA A 237 17.91 -27.73 30.44
CA ALA A 237 17.67 -28.97 31.18
C ALA A 237 19.02 -29.67 31.41
N ASN A 238 19.72 -29.22 32.46
CA ASN A 238 20.80 -30.00 33.06
C ASN A 238 20.23 -31.34 33.51
N GLN A 239 20.59 -32.41 32.80
CA GLN A 239 20.37 -33.78 33.27
C GLN A 239 21.36 -34.07 34.39
N THR A 240 20.83 -34.19 35.61
CA THR A 240 21.51 -34.88 36.71
C THR A 240 21.29 -36.37 36.52
N THR A 241 22.39 -37.10 36.33
CA THR A 241 22.41 -38.56 36.28
C THR A 241 22.03 -39.11 37.66
N THR A 242 20.93 -39.85 37.75
CA THR A 242 20.70 -40.77 38.87
C THR A 242 20.21 -42.08 38.30
N SER A 243 21.11 -43.07 38.37
CA SER A 243 20.84 -44.46 38.09
C SER A 243 19.70 -44.96 38.99
N SER A 244 18.65 -45.51 38.38
CA SER A 244 17.94 -46.62 39.01
C SER A 244 17.45 -47.59 37.95
N ASN A 245 17.73 -48.84 38.25
CA ASN A 245 17.66 -50.00 37.41
C ASN A 245 16.24 -50.59 37.52
N THR A 246 15.51 -50.72 36.42
CA THR A 246 14.41 -51.71 36.32
C THR A 246 14.23 -52.09 34.85
N GLN A 247 14.61 -53.34 34.53
CA GLN A 247 14.25 -54.03 33.30
C GLN A 247 12.73 -54.18 33.21
N THR A 248 12.13 -53.97 32.03
CA THR A 248 11.35 -54.99 31.28
C THR A 248 10.70 -54.36 30.04
N SER A 249 10.78 -55.14 28.94
CA SER A 249 10.05 -55.07 27.66
C SER A 249 10.73 -54.36 26.49
N GLU A 250 11.36 -55.19 25.65
CA GLU A 250 11.81 -54.91 24.29
C GLU A 250 10.72 -54.23 23.44
N LYS A 251 11.03 -53.02 22.98
CA LYS A 251 10.58 -52.44 21.71
C LYS A 251 11.80 -51.80 21.08
N PRO A 252 11.96 -51.83 19.74
CA PRO A 252 13.14 -51.29 19.08
C PRO A 252 13.30 -49.84 19.51
N GLU A 253 14.48 -49.51 20.01
CA GLU A 253 14.84 -48.23 20.58
C GLU A 253 14.69 -47.16 19.46
N LYS A 254 13.51 -46.53 19.41
CA LYS A 254 13.21 -45.49 18.43
C LYS A 254 14.21 -44.36 18.65
N SER A 255 14.95 -44.01 17.60
CA SER A 255 16.07 -43.06 17.66
C SER A 255 15.67 -41.76 18.36
N GLU A 256 16.64 -41.08 18.98
CA GLU A 256 16.41 -39.80 19.65
C GLU A 256 15.73 -38.76 18.72
N GLU A 257 16.04 -38.84 17.43
CA GLU A 257 15.41 -38.07 16.33
C GLU A 257 13.90 -38.33 16.23
N TYR A 258 13.49 -39.60 16.30
CA TYR A 258 12.08 -39.99 16.29
C TYR A 258 11.33 -39.43 17.49
N GLN A 259 11.95 -39.51 18.68
CA GLN A 259 11.33 -39.00 19.91
C GLN A 259 11.14 -37.48 19.84
N ARG A 260 12.09 -36.74 19.26
CA ARG A 260 11.95 -35.29 19.06
C ARG A 260 10.86 -34.94 18.05
N LEU A 261 10.79 -35.66 16.92
CA LEU A 261 9.78 -35.43 15.89
C LEU A 261 8.36 -35.82 16.33
N SER A 262 8.22 -36.88 17.13
CA SER A 262 6.91 -37.32 17.66
C SER A 262 6.23 -36.30 18.57
N LYS A 263 7.01 -35.43 19.23
CA LYS A 263 6.50 -34.34 20.08
C LYS A 263 5.92 -33.17 19.28
N LEU A 264 6.18 -33.09 17.97
CA LEU A 264 5.68 -32.01 17.12
C LEU A 264 4.22 -32.24 16.72
N PRO A 265 3.41 -31.17 16.59
CA PRO A 265 2.11 -31.23 15.94
C PRO A 265 2.22 -31.72 14.49
N LEU A 266 1.22 -32.48 14.01
CA LEU A 266 1.19 -33.01 12.65
C LEU A 266 1.35 -31.93 11.57
N SER A 267 0.76 -30.75 11.79
CA SER A 267 0.90 -29.59 10.90
C SER A 267 2.34 -29.08 10.76
N GLN A 268 3.19 -29.26 11.77
CA GLN A 268 4.61 -28.94 11.70
C GLN A 268 5.40 -30.03 10.98
N LEU A 269 5.02 -31.31 11.17
CA LEU A 269 5.60 -32.43 10.45
C LEU A 269 5.35 -32.32 8.94
N HIS A 270 4.15 -31.94 8.49
CA HIS A 270 3.89 -31.68 7.07
C HIS A 270 4.73 -30.53 6.52
N LYS A 271 4.97 -29.46 7.30
CA LYS A 271 5.86 -28.36 6.89
C LYS A 271 7.32 -28.81 6.75
N ILE A 272 7.77 -29.72 7.61
CA ILE A 272 9.11 -30.31 7.53
C ILE A 272 9.19 -31.22 6.29
N ALA A 273 8.19 -32.07 6.07
CA ALA A 273 8.15 -32.98 4.93
C ALA A 273 8.05 -32.24 3.58
N ALA A 274 7.27 -31.17 3.50
CA ALA A 274 7.22 -30.26 2.36
C ALA A 274 8.60 -29.68 2.04
N LYS A 275 9.35 -29.26 3.06
CA LYS A 275 10.72 -28.73 2.91
C LYS A 275 11.73 -29.79 2.46
N LEU A 276 11.49 -31.06 2.78
CA LEU A 276 12.31 -32.19 2.34
C LEU A 276 11.88 -32.75 0.97
N ASN A 277 10.90 -32.12 0.30
CA ASN A 277 10.31 -32.60 -0.96
C ASN A 277 9.80 -34.05 -0.87
N ILE A 278 9.22 -34.42 0.28
CA ILE A 278 8.58 -35.73 0.45
C ILE A 278 7.20 -35.66 -0.23
N TYR A 279 7.08 -36.27 -1.41
CA TYR A 279 5.83 -36.30 -2.18
C TYR A 279 4.71 -37.00 -1.42
N GLY A 280 3.50 -36.46 -1.54
CA GLY A 280 2.28 -37.03 -0.93
C GLY A 280 2.22 -36.84 0.59
N HIS A 281 3.04 -35.97 1.19
CA HIS A 281 3.12 -35.85 2.65
C HIS A 281 1.81 -35.49 3.34
N GLU A 282 0.83 -34.92 2.64
CA GLU A 282 -0.44 -34.41 3.18
C GLU A 282 -1.37 -35.53 3.68
N ASP A 283 -1.28 -36.72 3.08
CA ASP A 283 -2.16 -37.86 3.37
C ASP A 283 -1.48 -38.95 4.22
N ILE A 284 -0.24 -38.69 4.67
CA ILE A 284 0.58 -39.67 5.40
C ILE A 284 0.31 -39.57 6.89
N GLU A 285 0.11 -40.72 7.55
CA GLU A 285 -0.03 -40.79 8.99
C GLU A 285 1.23 -40.32 9.73
N LYS A 286 1.04 -39.76 10.92
CA LYS A 286 2.10 -39.09 11.68
C LYS A 286 3.38 -39.91 11.83
N ASP A 287 3.25 -41.20 12.14
CA ASP A 287 4.40 -42.07 12.39
C ASP A 287 5.18 -42.39 11.10
N GLU A 288 4.47 -42.67 9.99
CA GLU A 288 5.08 -42.90 8.68
C GLU A 288 5.73 -41.62 8.14
N LEU A 289 5.13 -40.45 8.42
CA LEU A 289 5.67 -39.16 8.05
C LEU A 289 6.99 -38.88 8.78
N ILE A 290 7.07 -39.22 10.07
CA ILE A 290 8.30 -39.10 10.86
C ILE A 290 9.40 -40.00 10.31
N GLU A 291 9.08 -41.24 9.95
CA GLU A 291 10.06 -42.18 9.38
C GLU A 291 10.59 -41.69 8.03
N LYS A 292 9.71 -41.19 7.15
CA LYS A 292 10.14 -40.60 5.86
C LYS A 292 11.00 -39.36 6.07
N ILE A 293 10.68 -38.51 7.05
CA ILE A 293 11.50 -37.34 7.42
C ILE A 293 12.91 -37.78 7.84
N ILE A 294 13.04 -38.79 8.69
CA ILE A 294 14.33 -39.32 9.16
C ILE A 294 15.13 -39.97 8.01
N GLN A 295 14.44 -40.70 7.13
CA GLN A 295 15.09 -41.37 6.00
C GLN A 295 15.64 -40.35 4.98
N TYR A 296 14.83 -39.32 4.66
CA TYR A 296 15.22 -38.27 3.73
C TYR A 296 16.25 -37.31 4.29
N SER A 297 16.40 -37.23 5.62
CA SER A 297 17.40 -36.39 6.25
C SER A 297 18.78 -37.01 6.41
N LYS A 298 18.88 -38.34 6.27
CA LYS A 298 20.16 -39.08 6.32
C LYS A 298 20.81 -39.26 4.94
N LYS A 299 20.10 -38.88 3.87
CA LYS A 299 20.59 -38.86 2.49
C LYS A 299 21.10 -37.47 2.12
#